data_AF-A0A5E7YYT5-F1
#
_entry.id   AF-A0A5E7YYT5-F1
#
_cell.length_a   1.000
_cell.length_b   1.000
_cell.length_c   1.000
_cell.angle_alpha   90.00
_cell.angle_beta   90.00
_cell.angle_gamma   90.00
#
_symmetry.space_group_name_H-M   'P 1'
#
loop_
_entity.id
_entity.type
_entity.pdbx_description
1 polymer ?
#
loop_
_entity_poly.entity_id
_entity_poly.type
_entity_poly.pdbx_seq_one_letter_code
_entity_poly.pdbx_strand_id
1 'polypeptide(L)'
;MTARERQSLHFVPGMERLTYDEAGIATLRYTAIDPATKLFTCSCGKPDCNIASFSPLRDHIAELVRVILSAGHEGQLPGAEGAYEAWPGVCYPLQMAASITDVFADPSITDDSEAWAWCSPAWESDEDDREQASKYVAGLTVFNFVWMAYEDAIRETKIAQYKKDKLPVQARKHFADFHDRTEDMPLLAFSYRLARHCCLKDEVLTEDIGKIEQQYQLKGAAAAAELVRIFRNYIVHGSDPIPIYHLPGGWAFARFYAMSRLLLLLIQSLIRLQLVQPNKRIPMSRTYDQITEPAGTIFKSLHLLPERWRSSETDAE
;
A
#
# COMPACT_ATOMS: atom_id res chain seq x y z
N MET A 1 -11.24 15.21 33.95
CA MET A 1 -10.29 14.17 34.36
C MET A 1 -9.18 14.82 35.18
N THR A 2 -8.96 14.34 36.40
CA THR A 2 -7.95 14.85 37.33
C THR A 2 -6.54 14.46 36.87
N ALA A 3 -5.50 15.15 37.35
CA ALA A 3 -4.11 14.79 37.06
C ALA A 3 -3.77 13.35 37.50
N ARG A 4 -4.40 12.86 38.56
CA ARG A 4 -4.24 11.49 39.07
C ARG A 4 -4.87 10.44 38.14
N GLU A 5 -6.04 10.74 37.59
CA GLU A 5 -6.69 9.88 36.58
C GLU A 5 -5.88 9.83 35.28
N ARG A 6 -5.27 10.95 34.86
CA ARG A 6 -4.31 10.98 33.74
C ARG A 6 -3.10 10.10 34.03
N GLN A 7 -2.56 10.17 35.25
CA GLN A 7 -1.40 9.38 35.64
C GLN A 7 -1.68 7.87 35.63
N SER A 8 -2.90 7.46 36.00
CA SER A 8 -3.30 6.05 35.92
C SER A 8 -3.46 5.49 34.50
N LEU A 9 -3.71 6.35 33.51
CA LEU A 9 -3.84 5.92 32.11
C LEU A 9 -2.49 5.51 31.50
N HIS A 10 -1.36 6.02 32.00
CA HIS A 10 -0.03 5.62 31.50
C HIS A 10 0.31 4.14 31.74
N PHE A 11 -0.45 3.43 32.59
CA PHE A 11 -0.28 1.99 32.80
C PHE A 11 -1.12 1.13 31.86
N VAL A 12 -1.96 1.74 31.01
CA VAL A 12 -2.73 1.02 29.99
C VAL A 12 -1.91 1.03 28.69
N PRO A 13 -1.53 -0.14 28.15
CA PRO A 13 -0.76 -0.22 26.91
C PRO A 13 -1.42 0.58 25.77
N GLY A 14 -0.63 1.41 25.10
CA GLY A 14 -1.05 2.28 24.00
C GLY A 14 -1.49 3.68 24.42
N MET A 15 -1.72 3.94 25.71
CA MET A 15 -2.07 5.28 26.20
C MET A 15 -0.88 6.22 26.31
N GLU A 16 0.36 5.72 26.23
CA GLU A 16 1.59 6.52 26.18
C GLU A 16 1.60 7.51 25.00
N ARG A 17 0.83 7.22 23.94
CA ARG A 17 0.67 8.09 22.77
C ARG A 17 -0.34 9.20 22.94
N LEU A 18 -1.12 9.21 24.02
CA LEU A 18 -2.08 10.28 24.26
C LEU A 18 -1.36 11.55 24.71
N THR A 19 -1.52 12.61 23.94
CA THR A 19 -1.24 13.97 24.38
C THR A 19 -2.56 14.68 24.67
N TYR A 20 -2.51 15.72 25.49
CA TYR A 20 -3.70 16.52 25.83
C TYR A 20 -3.49 17.94 25.33
N ASP A 21 -4.47 18.47 24.62
CA ASP A 21 -4.46 19.88 24.23
C ASP A 21 -4.69 20.81 25.44
N GLU A 22 -4.66 22.13 25.20
CA GLU A 22 -4.89 23.14 26.25
C GLU A 22 -6.29 23.02 26.89
N ALA A 23 -7.27 22.47 26.16
CA ALA A 23 -8.62 22.20 26.66
C ALA A 23 -8.71 20.87 27.44
N GLY A 24 -7.62 20.10 27.50
CA GLY A 24 -7.55 18.80 28.16
C GLY A 24 -8.20 17.66 27.36
N ILE A 25 -8.43 17.84 26.06
CA ILE A 25 -8.93 16.82 25.15
C ILE A 25 -7.75 15.92 24.74
N ALA A 26 -7.93 14.61 24.90
CA ALA A 26 -6.94 13.64 24.50
C ALA A 26 -6.85 13.54 22.97
N THR A 27 -5.64 13.58 22.44
CA THR A 27 -5.32 13.37 21.02
C THR A 27 -4.16 12.39 20.90
N LEU A 28 -4.08 11.65 19.81
CA LEU A 28 -2.94 10.77 19.55
C LEU A 28 -1.77 11.60 19.03
N ARG A 29 -0.59 11.47 19.65
CA ARG A 29 0.66 12.11 19.21
C ARG A 29 1.04 11.66 17.79
N TYR A 30 0.86 10.38 17.50
CA TYR A 30 1.09 9.77 16.19
C TYR A 30 0.19 8.54 15.99
N THR A 31 0.04 8.11 14.74
CA THR A 31 -0.41 6.75 14.41
C THR A 31 0.68 6.02 13.64
N ALA A 32 0.73 4.69 13.77
CA ALA A 32 1.71 3.89 13.04
C ALA A 32 1.57 4.01 11.51
N ILE A 33 0.40 4.42 11.01
CA ILE A 33 0.10 4.58 9.58
C ILE A 33 0.28 6.02 9.06
N ASP A 34 0.63 6.98 9.91
CA ASP A 34 0.90 8.37 9.50
C ASP A 34 1.85 8.49 8.30
N PRO A 35 2.92 7.67 8.17
CA PRO A 35 3.79 7.75 7.00
C PRO A 35 3.06 7.48 5.69
N ALA A 36 2.04 6.61 5.67
CA ALA A 36 1.24 6.34 4.48
C ALA A 36 0.48 7.61 4.05
N THR A 37 -0.15 8.29 5.01
CA THR A 37 -0.89 9.54 4.76
C THR A 37 0.06 10.63 4.29
N LYS A 38 1.18 10.86 5.01
CA LYS A 38 2.17 11.89 4.70
C LYS A 38 2.78 11.70 3.31
N LEU A 39 3.08 10.46 2.91
CA LEU A 39 3.70 10.15 1.62
C LEU A 39 2.82 10.53 0.41
N PHE A 40 1.49 10.37 0.56
CA PHE A 40 0.54 10.64 -0.53
C PHE A 40 -0.27 11.93 -0.33
N THR A 41 0.09 12.76 0.65
CA THR A 41 -0.53 14.07 0.85
C THR A 41 0.31 15.15 0.18
N CYS A 42 -0.28 15.86 -0.77
CA CYS A 42 0.36 16.97 -1.43
C CYS A 42 0.30 18.23 -0.57
N SER A 43 1.46 18.86 -0.32
CA SER A 43 1.57 20.15 0.38
C SER A 43 1.94 21.33 -0.53
N CYS A 44 2.16 21.09 -1.84
CA CYS A 44 2.67 22.13 -2.74
C CYS A 44 1.61 23.08 -3.31
N GLY A 45 0.31 22.80 -3.11
CA GLY A 45 -0.80 23.62 -3.59
C GLY A 45 -1.00 23.65 -5.12
N LYS A 46 -0.21 22.90 -5.90
CA LYS A 46 -0.31 22.88 -7.37
C LYS A 46 -1.43 21.95 -7.85
N PRO A 47 -2.32 22.40 -8.76
CA PRO A 47 -3.48 21.62 -9.22
C PRO A 47 -3.08 20.36 -10.01
N ASP A 48 -1.92 20.39 -10.68
CA ASP A 48 -1.43 19.28 -11.53
C ASP A 48 -0.36 18.43 -10.82
N CYS A 49 -0.30 18.47 -9.49
CA CYS A 49 0.62 17.62 -8.75
C CYS A 49 0.17 16.15 -8.82
N ASN A 50 1.04 15.27 -9.32
CA ASN A 50 0.78 13.82 -9.34
C ASN A 50 0.42 13.26 -7.96
N ILE A 51 1.05 13.76 -6.89
CA ILE A 51 0.74 13.33 -5.51
C ILE A 51 -0.69 13.71 -5.13
N ALA A 52 -1.12 14.93 -5.46
CA ALA A 52 -2.49 15.39 -5.20
C ALA A 52 -3.55 14.64 -6.00
N SER A 53 -3.16 13.85 -7.00
CA SER A 53 -4.09 13.08 -7.82
C SER A 53 -4.38 11.71 -7.24
N PHE A 54 -3.55 11.18 -6.33
CA PHE A 54 -3.79 9.87 -5.73
C PHE A 54 -4.93 9.90 -4.71
N SER A 55 -5.76 8.87 -4.74
CA SER A 55 -6.62 8.55 -3.61
C SER A 55 -5.79 8.10 -2.40
N PRO A 56 -6.22 8.34 -1.15
CA PRO A 56 -5.56 7.78 0.03
C PRO A 56 -5.36 6.26 -0.10
N LEU A 57 -4.26 5.72 0.43
CA LEU A 57 -3.90 4.31 0.19
C LEU A 57 -5.00 3.33 0.63
N ARG A 58 -5.60 3.59 1.79
CA ARG A 58 -6.69 2.78 2.34
C ARG A 58 -7.95 2.84 1.47
N ASP A 59 -8.28 4.02 0.96
CA ASP A 59 -9.43 4.21 0.07
C ASP A 59 -9.21 3.48 -1.26
N HIS A 60 -8.00 3.56 -1.81
CA HIS A 60 -7.61 2.80 -3.00
C HIS A 60 -7.80 1.30 -2.80
N ILE A 61 -7.35 0.75 -1.66
CA ILE A 61 -7.54 -0.67 -1.34
C ILE A 61 -9.04 -1.01 -1.23
N ALA A 62 -9.82 -0.20 -0.50
CA ALA A 62 -11.25 -0.44 -0.30
C ALA A 62 -12.02 -0.40 -1.63
N GLU A 63 -11.75 0.60 -2.48
CA GLU A 63 -12.37 0.73 -3.79
C GLU A 63 -11.95 -0.42 -4.73
N LEU A 64 -10.68 -0.85 -4.69
CA LEU A 64 -10.24 -1.99 -5.47
C LEU A 64 -10.99 -3.27 -5.09
N VAL A 65 -11.17 -3.54 -3.79
CA VAL A 65 -11.96 -4.69 -3.31
C VAL A 65 -13.41 -4.59 -3.79
N ARG A 66 -14.07 -3.44 -3.63
CA ARG A 66 -15.45 -3.23 -4.07
C ARG A 66 -15.64 -3.51 -5.56
N VAL A 67 -14.73 -2.99 -6.38
CA VAL A 67 -14.80 -3.15 -7.83
C VAL A 67 -14.46 -4.57 -8.27
N ILE A 68 -13.53 -5.29 -7.61
CA ILE A 68 -13.28 -6.72 -7.88
C ILE A 68 -14.57 -7.53 -7.67
N LEU A 69 -15.26 -7.31 -6.54
CA LEU A 69 -16.52 -7.99 -6.23
C LEU A 69 -17.62 -7.66 -7.25
N SER A 70 -17.73 -6.38 -7.64
CA SER A 70 -18.67 -5.93 -8.68
C SER A 70 -18.35 -6.59 -10.03
N ALA A 71 -17.09 -6.56 -10.46
CA ALA A 71 -16.65 -7.12 -11.72
C ALA A 71 -16.89 -8.63 -11.80
N GLY A 72 -16.66 -9.39 -10.72
CA GLY A 72 -16.98 -10.81 -10.68
C GLY A 72 -18.49 -11.08 -10.76
N HIS A 73 -19.30 -10.32 -10.01
CA HIS A 73 -20.76 -10.41 -10.10
C HIS A 73 -21.27 -10.15 -11.53
N GLU A 74 -20.67 -9.16 -12.21
CA GLU A 74 -20.97 -8.78 -13.60
C GLU A 74 -20.34 -9.68 -14.67
N GLY A 75 -19.70 -10.79 -14.27
CA GLY A 75 -19.09 -11.77 -15.17
C GLY A 75 -17.88 -11.22 -15.95
N GLN A 76 -17.21 -10.18 -15.44
CA GLN A 76 -16.02 -9.60 -16.06
C GLN A 76 -14.72 -10.31 -15.72
N LEU A 77 -14.72 -11.11 -14.64
CA LEU A 77 -13.55 -11.85 -14.18
C LEU A 77 -13.70 -13.34 -14.53
N PRO A 78 -12.85 -13.90 -15.39
CA PRO A 78 -12.94 -15.30 -15.80
C PRO A 78 -12.88 -16.27 -14.60
N GLY A 79 -13.83 -17.19 -14.51
CA GLY A 79 -13.94 -18.19 -13.44
C GLY A 79 -14.54 -17.68 -12.12
N ALA A 80 -15.01 -16.43 -12.08
CA ALA A 80 -15.72 -15.84 -10.96
C ALA A 80 -17.11 -15.32 -11.37
N GLU A 81 -17.68 -15.83 -12.47
CA GLU A 81 -18.92 -15.35 -13.04
C GLU A 81 -20.10 -15.53 -12.07
N GLY A 82 -20.72 -14.41 -11.66
CA GLY A 82 -21.84 -14.42 -10.72
C GLY A 82 -21.45 -14.83 -9.29
N ALA A 83 -20.15 -14.96 -8.99
CA ALA A 83 -19.68 -15.32 -7.66
C ALA A 83 -20.00 -14.19 -6.66
N TYR A 84 -20.46 -14.58 -5.46
CA TYR A 84 -20.66 -13.63 -4.36
C TYR A 84 -19.32 -13.06 -3.86
N GLU A 85 -18.28 -13.90 -3.86
CA GLU A 85 -16.91 -13.57 -3.47
C GLU A 85 -15.99 -13.80 -4.67
N ALA A 86 -15.79 -12.76 -5.48
CA ALA A 86 -14.84 -12.80 -6.57
C ALA A 86 -13.41 -12.68 -6.04
N TRP A 87 -12.53 -13.60 -6.45
CA TRP A 87 -11.11 -13.62 -6.10
C TRP A 87 -10.84 -13.44 -4.59
N PRO A 88 -11.35 -14.35 -3.73
CA PRO A 88 -11.25 -14.19 -2.28
C PRO A 88 -9.78 -14.13 -1.79
N GLY A 89 -8.86 -14.82 -2.46
CA GLY A 89 -7.42 -14.74 -2.18
C GLY A 89 -6.83 -13.35 -2.44
N VAL A 90 -7.43 -12.56 -3.33
CA VAL A 90 -7.04 -11.15 -3.55
C VAL A 90 -7.76 -10.23 -2.58
N CYS A 91 -9.08 -10.39 -2.43
CA CYS A 91 -9.90 -9.50 -1.62
C CYS A 91 -9.57 -9.55 -0.13
N TYR A 92 -9.39 -10.74 0.45
CA TYR A 92 -9.20 -10.88 1.90
C TYR A 92 -7.90 -10.24 2.40
N PRO A 93 -6.71 -10.48 1.80
CA PRO A 93 -5.50 -9.79 2.23
C PRO A 93 -5.58 -8.27 2.02
N LEU A 94 -6.23 -7.80 0.95
CA LEU A 94 -6.46 -6.36 0.76
C LEU A 94 -7.34 -5.78 1.89
N GLN A 95 -8.42 -6.46 2.27
CA GLN A 95 -9.24 -6.03 3.41
C GLN A 95 -8.45 -6.00 4.72
N MET A 96 -7.58 -6.99 4.96
CA MET A 96 -6.69 -7.01 6.12
C MET A 96 -5.66 -5.86 6.09
N ALA A 97 -5.12 -5.52 4.91
CA ALA A 97 -4.25 -4.35 4.78
C ALA A 97 -4.99 -3.04 5.09
N ALA A 98 -6.24 -2.89 4.62
CA ALA A 98 -7.06 -1.70 4.86
C ALA A 98 -7.64 -1.60 6.28
N SER A 99 -7.69 -2.70 7.04
CA SER A 99 -8.19 -2.72 8.41
C SER A 99 -7.14 -2.28 9.44
N ILE A 100 -5.86 -2.25 9.07
CA ILE A 100 -4.78 -1.75 9.92
C ILE A 100 -4.90 -0.23 10.03
N THR A 101 -5.45 0.24 11.15
CA THR A 101 -5.53 1.67 11.48
C THR A 101 -4.42 2.12 12.41
N ASP A 102 -3.86 1.21 13.22
CA ASP A 102 -2.71 1.48 14.07
C ASP A 102 -2.01 0.15 14.45
N VAL A 103 -0.76 0.24 14.90
CA VAL A 103 0.03 -0.89 15.41
C VAL A 103 0.86 -0.43 16.60
N PHE A 104 0.96 -1.29 17.60
CA PHE A 104 1.83 -1.11 18.76
C PHE A 104 2.96 -2.12 18.67
N ALA A 105 4.19 -1.63 18.62
CA ALA A 105 5.39 -2.44 18.71
C ALA A 105 6.33 -1.80 19.71
N ASP A 106 6.64 -2.55 20.77
CA ASP A 106 7.59 -2.15 21.78
C ASP A 106 8.85 -3.02 21.65
N PRO A 107 9.96 -2.48 21.10
CA PRO A 107 11.21 -3.23 20.99
C PRO A 107 11.92 -3.38 22.36
N SER A 108 11.50 -2.62 23.37
CA SER A 108 12.14 -2.51 24.69
C SER A 108 11.57 -3.46 25.74
N ILE A 109 11.13 -4.68 25.37
CA ILE A 109 10.48 -5.66 26.28
C ILE A 109 11.39 -6.24 27.39
N THR A 110 12.46 -5.55 27.75
CA THR A 110 13.23 -5.80 28.97
C THR A 110 12.43 -5.39 30.20
N ASP A 111 12.68 -6.03 31.34
CA ASP A 111 11.99 -5.74 32.61
C ASP A 111 12.33 -4.31 33.09
N ASP A 112 11.38 -3.38 32.87
CA ASP A 112 11.48 -1.95 33.18
C ASP A 112 11.24 -1.63 34.67
N SER A 113 11.32 -2.61 35.58
CA SER A 113 11.16 -2.38 37.02
C SER A 113 12.14 -1.34 37.59
N GLU A 114 13.23 -1.02 36.88
CA GLU A 114 14.19 0.04 37.21
C GLU A 114 14.12 1.30 36.33
N ALA A 115 13.18 1.40 35.39
CA ALA A 115 13.06 2.55 34.48
C ALA A 115 12.76 3.88 35.19
N TRP A 116 12.23 3.83 36.42
CA TRP A 116 12.05 5.01 37.29
C TRP A 116 13.37 5.72 37.65
N ALA A 117 14.51 5.04 37.47
CA ALA A 117 15.85 5.58 37.72
C ALA A 117 16.48 6.23 36.47
N TRP A 118 15.80 6.20 35.31
CA TRP A 118 16.36 6.74 34.07
C TRP A 118 16.11 8.24 33.95
N CYS A 119 17.05 8.97 33.34
CA CYS A 119 16.92 10.40 33.11
C CYS A 119 15.96 10.68 31.93
N SER A 120 15.32 11.86 31.90
CA SER A 120 14.37 12.25 30.83
C SER A 120 14.88 12.01 29.39
N PRO A 121 16.17 12.22 29.06
CA PRO A 121 16.69 11.90 27.73
C PRO A 121 16.62 10.42 27.32
N ALA A 122 16.70 9.49 28.27
CA ALA A 122 16.59 8.06 27.98
C ALA A 122 15.14 7.68 27.66
N TRP A 123 14.18 8.18 28.45
CA TRP A 123 12.75 7.97 28.19
C TRP A 123 12.29 8.53 26.84
N GLU A 124 12.73 9.75 26.48
CA GLU A 124 12.40 10.33 25.17
C GLU A 124 12.94 9.49 24.01
N SER A 125 14.12 8.90 24.19
CA SER A 125 14.70 7.95 23.24
C SER A 125 13.78 6.75 23.07
N ASP A 126 13.46 6.02 24.13
CA ASP A 126 12.66 4.80 24.06
C ASP A 126 11.29 5.03 23.41
N GLU A 127 10.67 6.19 23.70
CA GLU A 127 9.39 6.57 23.07
C GLU A 127 9.54 6.78 21.56
N ASP A 128 10.61 7.43 21.11
CA ASP A 128 10.90 7.59 19.68
C ASP A 128 11.15 6.23 19.01
N ASP A 129 11.83 5.29 19.70
CA ASP A 129 12.03 3.92 19.23
C ASP A 129 10.70 3.16 19.08
N ARG A 130 9.81 3.23 20.07
CA ARG A 130 8.47 2.65 20.01
C ARG A 130 7.67 3.24 18.85
N GLU A 131 7.78 4.54 18.60
CA GLU A 131 7.18 5.21 17.46
C GLU A 131 7.71 4.66 16.13
N GLN A 132 9.03 4.56 15.95
CA GLN A 132 9.62 4.03 14.73
C GLN A 132 9.32 2.55 14.52
N ALA A 133 9.43 1.73 15.57
CA ALA A 133 9.13 0.30 15.52
C ALA A 133 7.67 0.06 15.12
N SER A 134 6.75 0.83 15.69
CA SER A 134 5.32 0.73 15.37
C SER A 134 5.04 1.07 13.91
N LYS A 135 5.64 2.16 13.39
CA LYS A 135 5.54 2.54 11.97
C LYS A 135 6.15 1.50 11.04
N TYR A 136 7.30 0.93 11.41
CA TYR A 136 7.94 -0.14 10.66
C TYR A 136 7.05 -1.38 10.58
N VAL A 137 6.55 -1.86 11.72
CA VAL A 137 5.69 -3.04 11.77
C VAL A 137 4.40 -2.80 11.00
N ALA A 138 3.78 -1.61 11.11
CA ALA A 138 2.61 -1.26 10.32
C ALA A 138 2.91 -1.28 8.81
N GLY A 139 3.98 -0.62 8.37
CA GLY A 139 4.39 -0.59 6.95
C GLY A 139 4.68 -1.98 6.39
N LEU A 140 5.47 -2.77 7.11
CA LEU A 140 5.80 -4.15 6.75
C LEU A 140 4.56 -5.05 6.68
N THR A 141 3.66 -4.93 7.66
CA THR A 141 2.44 -5.75 7.71
C THR A 141 1.50 -5.40 6.55
N VAL A 142 1.25 -4.11 6.29
CA VAL A 142 0.46 -3.66 5.13
C VAL A 142 1.09 -4.16 3.82
N PHE A 143 2.41 -4.00 3.67
CA PHE A 143 3.13 -4.48 2.49
C PHE A 143 2.98 -5.99 2.29
N ASN A 144 3.14 -6.80 3.34
CA ASN A 144 3.01 -8.25 3.23
C ASN A 144 1.59 -8.69 2.82
N PHE A 145 0.54 -8.06 3.37
CA PHE A 145 -0.83 -8.35 2.95
C PHE A 145 -1.08 -7.97 1.49
N VAL A 146 -0.61 -6.80 1.04
CA VAL A 146 -0.75 -6.38 -0.36
C VAL A 146 0.09 -7.28 -1.29
N TRP A 147 1.28 -7.74 -0.84
CA TRP A 147 2.10 -8.71 -1.57
C TRP A 147 1.37 -10.05 -1.74
N MET A 148 0.72 -10.55 -0.69
CA MET A 148 -0.09 -11.77 -0.77
C MET A 148 -1.22 -11.63 -1.79
N ALA A 149 -1.97 -10.52 -1.74
CA ALA A 149 -3.00 -10.22 -2.72
C ALA A 149 -2.45 -10.17 -4.16
N TYR A 150 -1.24 -9.65 -4.34
CA TYR A 150 -0.58 -9.63 -5.64
C TYR A 150 -0.20 -11.03 -6.13
N GLU A 151 0.35 -11.90 -5.27
CA GLU A 151 0.61 -13.29 -5.64
C GLU A 151 -0.67 -14.03 -6.03
N ASP A 152 -1.76 -13.83 -5.29
CA ASP A 152 -3.05 -14.43 -5.63
C ASP A 152 -3.63 -13.86 -6.93
N ALA A 153 -3.49 -12.56 -7.19
CA ALA A 153 -3.89 -11.98 -8.48
C ALA A 153 -3.12 -12.61 -9.66
N ILE A 154 -1.84 -12.95 -9.47
CA ILE A 154 -1.05 -13.67 -10.48
C ILE A 154 -1.61 -15.09 -10.70
N ARG A 155 -1.97 -15.79 -9.61
CA ARG A 155 -2.58 -17.14 -9.69
C ARG A 155 -3.91 -17.11 -10.44
N GLU A 156 -4.77 -16.13 -10.13
CA GLU A 156 -6.09 -15.96 -10.78
C GLU A 156 -5.98 -15.59 -12.26
N THR A 157 -4.93 -14.86 -12.65
CA THR A 157 -4.63 -14.52 -14.05
C THR A 157 -4.25 -15.77 -14.89
N LYS A 158 -3.94 -16.91 -14.25
CA LYS A 158 -3.63 -18.20 -14.91
C LYS A 158 -2.61 -18.07 -16.05
N ILE A 159 -1.51 -17.36 -15.83
CA ILE A 159 -0.46 -17.06 -16.83
C ILE A 159 0.22 -18.35 -17.32
N ALA A 160 -0.40 -19.02 -18.27
CA ALA A 160 -0.07 -20.40 -18.61
C ALA A 160 1.31 -20.57 -19.26
N GLN A 161 1.74 -19.55 -20.00
CA GLN A 161 3.01 -19.50 -20.72
C GLN A 161 4.25 -19.54 -19.80
N TYR A 162 4.10 -19.20 -18.51
CA TYR A 162 5.21 -19.11 -17.55
C TYR A 162 5.04 -20.02 -16.33
N LYS A 163 4.22 -21.08 -16.41
CA LYS A 163 3.89 -21.96 -15.26
C LYS A 163 5.09 -22.55 -14.49
N LYS A 164 6.28 -22.65 -15.11
CA LYS A 164 7.50 -23.17 -14.47
C LYS A 164 8.26 -22.11 -13.67
N ASP A 165 8.00 -20.83 -13.91
CA ASP A 165 8.66 -19.73 -13.21
C ASP A 165 7.99 -19.47 -11.85
N LYS A 166 8.70 -18.82 -10.92
CA LYS A 166 8.09 -18.31 -9.66
C LYS A 166 7.06 -17.22 -9.99
N LEU A 167 5.99 -17.10 -9.21
CA LEU A 167 4.88 -16.18 -9.49
C LEU A 167 5.32 -14.73 -9.84
N PRO A 168 6.22 -14.07 -9.07
CA PRO A 168 6.64 -12.71 -9.41
C PRO A 168 7.37 -12.62 -10.77
N VAL A 169 8.09 -13.67 -11.15
CA VAL A 169 8.77 -13.76 -12.45
C VAL A 169 7.76 -13.97 -13.57
N GLN A 170 6.69 -14.75 -13.34
CA GLN A 170 5.58 -14.90 -14.29
C GLN A 170 4.94 -13.55 -14.58
N ALA A 171 4.61 -12.79 -13.54
CA ALA A 171 3.97 -11.48 -13.67
C ALA A 171 4.83 -10.49 -14.43
N ARG A 172 6.13 -10.41 -14.09
CA ARG A 172 7.11 -9.57 -14.80
C ARG A 172 7.15 -9.86 -16.30
N LYS A 173 7.29 -11.14 -16.67
CA LYS A 173 7.33 -11.54 -18.09
C LYS A 173 6.00 -11.25 -18.77
N HIS A 174 4.88 -11.54 -18.11
CA HIS A 174 3.55 -11.22 -18.64
C HIS A 174 3.36 -9.72 -18.89
N PHE A 175 3.79 -8.86 -17.98
CA PHE A 175 3.76 -7.41 -18.21
C PHE A 175 4.68 -6.96 -19.34
N ALA A 176 5.79 -7.66 -19.58
CA ALA A 176 6.66 -7.37 -20.71
C ALA A 176 5.96 -7.72 -22.05
N ASP A 177 5.27 -8.86 -22.11
CA ASP A 177 4.52 -9.28 -23.32
C ASP A 177 3.33 -8.37 -23.62
N PHE A 178 2.73 -7.78 -22.59
CA PHE A 178 1.55 -6.90 -22.70
C PHE A 178 1.86 -5.43 -22.39
N HIS A 179 3.08 -4.98 -22.71
CA HIS A 179 3.56 -3.64 -22.39
C HIS A 179 2.57 -2.54 -22.85
N ASP A 180 2.18 -2.57 -24.12
CA ASP A 180 1.30 -1.56 -24.74
C ASP A 180 -0.07 -1.42 -24.04
N ARG A 181 -0.57 -2.51 -23.43
CA ARG A 181 -1.86 -2.52 -22.72
C ARG A 181 -1.76 -1.99 -21.28
N THR A 182 -0.55 -1.87 -20.75
CA THR A 182 -0.28 -1.41 -19.38
C THR A 182 0.40 -0.06 -19.32
N GLU A 183 0.96 0.41 -20.43
CA GLU A 183 1.63 1.71 -20.52
C GLU A 183 0.68 2.90 -20.29
N ASP A 184 -0.59 2.76 -20.70
CA ASP A 184 -1.60 3.80 -20.54
C ASP A 184 -2.16 3.91 -19.12
N MET A 185 -1.64 3.15 -18.15
CA MET A 185 -2.01 3.23 -16.74
C MET A 185 -1.50 4.56 -16.14
N PRO A 186 -2.38 5.51 -15.78
CA PRO A 186 -1.97 6.78 -15.22
C PRO A 186 -1.11 6.59 -13.98
N LEU A 187 -0.16 7.50 -13.78
CA LEU A 187 0.74 7.55 -12.64
C LEU A 187 1.57 6.29 -12.32
N LEU A 188 1.46 5.18 -13.07
CA LEU A 188 2.28 3.98 -12.85
C LEU A 188 3.77 4.28 -12.91
N ALA A 189 4.20 5.01 -13.95
CA ALA A 189 5.59 5.44 -14.08
C ALA A 189 6.02 6.38 -12.94
N PHE A 190 5.11 7.21 -12.43
CA PHE A 190 5.39 8.08 -11.27
C PHE A 190 5.54 7.26 -9.98
N SER A 191 4.61 6.34 -9.70
CA SER A 191 4.68 5.44 -8.54
C SER A 191 5.93 4.57 -8.56
N TYR A 192 6.33 4.05 -9.73
CA TYR A 192 7.60 3.34 -9.89
C TYR A 192 8.79 4.23 -9.51
N ARG A 193 8.87 5.46 -10.04
CA ARG A 193 9.96 6.39 -9.71
C ARG A 193 9.99 6.75 -8.22
N LEU A 194 8.82 6.97 -7.61
CA LEU A 194 8.71 7.25 -6.18
C LEU A 194 9.19 6.07 -5.34
N ALA A 195 8.69 4.85 -5.61
CA ALA A 195 9.10 3.64 -4.91
C ALA A 195 10.60 3.38 -5.07
N ARG A 196 11.12 3.52 -6.29
CA ARG A 196 12.56 3.43 -6.58
C ARG A 196 13.35 4.46 -5.77
N HIS A 197 12.91 5.72 -5.75
CA HIS A 197 13.57 6.78 -4.98
C HIS A 197 13.65 6.45 -3.49
N CYS A 198 12.57 5.91 -2.91
CA CYS A 198 12.55 5.50 -1.51
C CYS A 198 13.53 4.33 -1.24
N CYS A 199 13.67 3.39 -2.18
CA CYS A 199 14.59 2.26 -2.03
C CYS A 199 16.06 2.63 -2.23
N LEU A 200 16.37 3.61 -3.08
CA LEU A 200 17.74 4.07 -3.32
C LEU A 200 18.37 4.82 -2.13
N LYS A 201 17.64 4.94 -1.02
CA LYS A 201 18.18 5.44 0.26
C LYS A 201 18.92 4.36 1.03
N ASP A 202 18.78 3.10 0.62
CA ASP A 202 19.48 1.95 1.18
C ASP A 202 20.55 1.45 0.19
N GLU A 203 21.76 1.21 0.69
CA GLU A 203 22.91 0.84 -0.15
C GLU A 203 22.75 -0.55 -0.78
N VAL A 204 22.25 -1.53 -0.02
CA VAL A 204 22.05 -2.92 -0.48
C VAL A 204 21.00 -2.97 -1.58
N LEU A 205 19.85 -2.31 -1.36
CA LEU A 205 18.82 -2.18 -2.39
C LEU A 205 19.31 -1.44 -3.63
N THR A 206 20.15 -0.42 -3.46
CA THR A 206 20.70 0.35 -4.58
C THR A 206 21.54 -0.53 -5.51
N GLU A 207 22.39 -1.37 -4.94
CA GLU A 207 23.23 -2.30 -5.71
C GLU A 207 22.36 -3.32 -6.47
N ASP A 208 21.39 -3.93 -5.79
CA ASP A 208 20.51 -4.94 -6.39
C ASP A 208 19.62 -4.35 -7.50
N ILE A 209 19.06 -3.16 -7.29
CA ILE A 209 18.29 -2.44 -8.31
C ILE A 209 19.18 -2.15 -9.53
N GLY A 210 20.40 -1.63 -9.31
CA GLY A 210 21.33 -1.31 -10.39
C GLY A 210 21.70 -2.53 -11.25
N LYS A 211 22.01 -3.67 -10.62
CA LYS A 211 22.33 -4.93 -11.32
C LYS A 211 21.19 -5.38 -12.21
N ILE A 212 19.96 -5.38 -11.70
CA ILE A 212 18.78 -5.85 -12.41
C ILE A 212 18.40 -4.90 -13.55
N GLU A 213 18.47 -3.58 -13.33
CA GLU A 213 18.19 -2.59 -14.35
C GLU A 213 19.13 -2.73 -15.55
N GLN A 214 20.43 -2.97 -15.29
CA GLN A 214 21.42 -3.25 -16.32
C GLN A 214 21.15 -4.58 -17.04
N GLN A 215 20.77 -5.61 -16.30
CA GLN A 215 20.57 -6.96 -16.85
C GLN A 215 19.33 -7.08 -17.74
N TYR A 216 18.19 -6.55 -17.31
CA TYR A 216 16.91 -6.83 -17.96
C TYR A 216 16.35 -5.67 -18.78
N GLN A 217 16.80 -4.43 -18.55
CA GLN A 217 16.36 -3.23 -19.29
C GLN A 217 14.83 -3.09 -19.37
N LEU A 218 14.12 -3.49 -18.31
CA LEU A 218 12.67 -3.51 -18.25
C LEU A 218 12.09 -2.10 -18.21
N LYS A 219 10.83 -1.96 -18.65
CA LYS A 219 10.08 -0.70 -18.61
C LYS A 219 8.66 -0.93 -18.07
N GLY A 220 7.99 0.16 -17.69
CA GLY A 220 6.59 0.15 -17.29
C GLY A 220 6.26 -0.85 -16.16
N ALA A 221 5.15 -1.57 -16.31
CA ALA A 221 4.68 -2.55 -15.33
C ALA A 221 5.66 -3.70 -15.08
N ALA A 222 6.45 -4.10 -16.08
CA ALA A 222 7.46 -5.15 -15.92
C ALA A 222 8.61 -4.70 -15.02
N ALA A 223 9.11 -3.47 -15.19
CA ALA A 223 10.13 -2.90 -14.31
C ALA A 223 9.61 -2.73 -12.88
N ALA A 224 8.35 -2.29 -12.74
CA ALA A 224 7.68 -2.17 -11.45
C ALA A 224 7.55 -3.52 -10.74
N ALA A 225 7.09 -4.57 -11.42
CA ALA A 225 6.98 -5.92 -10.85
C ALA A 225 8.33 -6.46 -10.38
N GLU A 226 9.40 -6.22 -11.15
CA GLU A 226 10.75 -6.63 -10.78
C GLU A 226 11.29 -5.84 -9.57
N LEU A 227 11.05 -4.53 -9.51
CA LEU A 227 11.42 -3.69 -8.38
C LEU A 227 10.77 -4.19 -7.07
N VAL A 228 9.48 -4.49 -7.09
CA VAL A 228 8.80 -5.03 -5.90
C VAL A 228 9.37 -6.41 -5.54
N ARG A 229 9.69 -7.27 -6.51
CA ARG A 229 10.31 -8.58 -6.25
C ARG A 229 11.67 -8.43 -5.54
N ILE A 230 12.51 -7.49 -5.98
CA ILE A 230 13.79 -7.19 -5.32
C ILE A 230 13.55 -6.74 -3.89
N PHE A 231 12.64 -5.78 -3.69
CA PHE A 231 12.29 -5.28 -2.37
C PHE A 231 11.75 -6.39 -1.44
N ARG A 232 10.89 -7.27 -1.95
CA ARG A 232 10.41 -8.43 -1.18
C ARG A 232 11.55 -9.35 -0.77
N ASN A 233 12.46 -9.67 -1.69
CA ASN A 233 13.61 -10.53 -1.41
C ASN A 233 14.51 -9.90 -0.33
N TYR A 234 14.78 -8.61 -0.43
CA TYR A 234 15.56 -7.85 0.55
C TYR A 234 14.98 -7.98 1.97
N ILE A 235 13.66 -7.85 2.12
CA ILE A 235 12.97 -8.06 3.41
C ILE A 235 13.07 -9.52 3.88
N VAL A 236 12.74 -10.49 3.02
CA VAL A 236 12.68 -11.92 3.38
C VAL A 236 14.03 -12.48 3.76
N HIS A 237 15.11 -11.98 3.15
CA HIS A 237 16.47 -12.37 3.48
C HIS A 237 17.04 -11.64 4.73
N GLY A 238 16.22 -10.82 5.41
CA GLY A 238 16.64 -10.09 6.61
C GLY A 238 17.70 -9.03 6.33
N SER A 239 17.80 -8.58 5.07
CA SER A 239 18.73 -7.53 4.67
C SER A 239 18.20 -6.14 4.99
N ASP A 240 16.92 -6.04 5.36
CA ASP A 240 16.31 -4.80 5.82
C ASP A 240 16.71 -4.49 7.27
N PRO A 241 17.57 -3.48 7.52
CA PRO A 241 17.88 -3.12 8.88
C PRO A 241 16.63 -2.56 9.54
N ILE A 242 16.35 -3.02 10.75
CA ILE A 242 15.41 -2.34 11.62
C ILE A 242 15.93 -0.91 11.76
N PRO A 243 15.08 0.12 11.59
CA PRO A 243 15.51 1.50 11.74
C PRO A 243 15.86 1.77 13.20
N ILE A 244 17.11 1.46 13.55
CA ILE A 244 17.77 1.87 14.79
C ILE A 244 18.15 3.35 14.59
N TYR A 245 18.20 4.10 15.69
CA TYR A 245 18.56 5.52 15.72
C TYR A 245 19.65 5.90 14.69
N HIS A 246 19.49 7.09 14.12
CA HIS A 246 20.42 7.78 13.21
C HIS A 246 20.25 7.58 11.71
N LEU A 247 19.30 6.77 11.21
CA LEU A 247 18.95 6.85 9.80
C LEU A 247 18.14 8.15 9.53
N PRO A 248 18.69 9.10 8.76
CA PRO A 248 18.04 10.39 8.56
C PRO A 248 16.78 10.22 7.70
N GLY A 249 15.62 10.33 8.34
CA GLY A 249 14.35 10.60 7.70
C GLY A 249 13.40 9.40 7.65
N GLY A 250 12.09 9.69 7.73
CA GLY A 250 10.99 8.71 7.66
C GLY A 250 10.89 7.91 6.35
N TRP A 251 11.95 7.84 5.55
CA TRP A 251 12.07 7.09 4.31
C TRP A 251 12.07 5.58 4.53
N ALA A 252 12.62 5.10 5.65
CA ALA A 252 12.66 3.67 5.99
C ALA A 252 11.26 3.04 6.01
N PHE A 253 10.23 3.80 6.42
CA PHE A 253 8.84 3.35 6.43
C PHE A 253 8.13 3.71 5.12
N ALA A 254 8.47 4.87 4.52
CA ALA A 254 7.84 5.35 3.29
C ALA A 254 8.00 4.37 2.11
N ARG A 255 9.13 3.65 2.03
CA ARG A 255 9.36 2.63 0.98
C ARG A 255 8.32 1.51 1.00
N PHE A 256 7.86 1.04 2.18
CA PHE A 256 6.80 0.03 2.26
C PHE A 256 5.51 0.53 1.63
N TYR A 257 5.07 1.74 1.97
CA TYR A 257 3.84 2.31 1.44
C TYR A 257 3.95 2.69 -0.05
N ALA A 258 5.12 3.13 -0.51
CA ALA A 258 5.38 3.35 -1.93
C ALA A 258 5.30 2.04 -2.73
N MET A 259 5.86 0.96 -2.19
CA MET A 259 5.81 -0.38 -2.78
C MET A 259 4.41 -0.97 -2.75
N SER A 260 3.66 -0.80 -1.65
CA SER A 260 2.26 -1.19 -1.55
C SER A 260 1.41 -0.49 -2.60
N ARG A 261 1.59 0.83 -2.81
CA ARG A 261 0.91 1.54 -3.89
C ARG A 261 1.24 0.96 -5.26
N LEU A 262 2.52 0.70 -5.51
CA LEU A 262 2.98 0.13 -6.77
C LEU A 262 2.35 -1.26 -7.00
N LEU A 263 2.29 -2.11 -5.97
CA LEU A 263 1.62 -3.40 -6.01
C LEU A 263 0.13 -3.28 -6.34
N LEU A 264 -0.60 -2.34 -5.73
CA LEU A 264 -2.02 -2.15 -6.04
C LEU A 264 -2.24 -1.78 -7.51
N LEU A 265 -1.36 -0.94 -8.09
CA LEU A 265 -1.40 -0.63 -9.53
C LEU A 265 -1.09 -1.85 -10.39
N LEU A 266 -0.18 -2.72 -9.96
CA LEU A 266 0.11 -3.98 -10.65
C LEU A 266 -1.06 -4.96 -10.56
N ILE A 267 -1.74 -5.06 -9.41
CA ILE A 267 -2.97 -5.86 -9.25
C ILE A 267 -4.06 -5.34 -10.20
N GLN A 268 -4.31 -4.04 -10.22
CA GLN A 268 -5.24 -3.42 -11.17
C GLN A 268 -4.87 -3.73 -12.63
N SER A 269 -3.58 -3.67 -12.96
CA SER A 269 -3.09 -3.95 -14.31
C SER A 269 -3.34 -5.41 -14.69
N LEU A 270 -3.08 -6.37 -13.79
CA LEU A 270 -3.39 -7.80 -14.01
C LEU A 270 -4.89 -8.00 -14.24
N ILE A 271 -5.73 -7.42 -13.39
CA ILE A 271 -7.19 -7.53 -13.53
C ILE A 271 -7.63 -6.95 -14.88
N ARG A 272 -7.17 -5.76 -15.23
CA ARG A 272 -7.51 -5.10 -16.50
C ARG A 272 -7.12 -5.93 -17.72
N LEU A 273 -6.00 -6.65 -17.66
CA LEU A 273 -5.59 -7.56 -18.72
C LEU A 273 -6.53 -8.76 -18.88
N GLN A 274 -7.24 -9.15 -17.80
CA GLN A 274 -8.14 -10.31 -17.74
C GLN A 274 -9.63 -9.99 -17.96
N LEU A 275 -10.02 -8.70 -18.05
CA LEU A 275 -11.42 -8.32 -18.25
C LEU A 275 -11.98 -8.92 -19.54
N VAL A 276 -13.13 -9.60 -19.44
CA VAL A 276 -13.81 -10.22 -20.59
C VAL A 276 -14.34 -9.17 -21.56
N GLN A 277 -14.94 -8.08 -21.05
CA GLN A 277 -15.48 -6.98 -21.84
C GLN A 277 -15.10 -5.63 -21.21
N PRO A 278 -13.88 -5.11 -21.46
CA PRO A 278 -13.39 -3.87 -20.83
C PRO A 278 -14.31 -2.65 -20.99
N ASN A 279 -15.13 -2.61 -22.04
CA ASN A 279 -16.05 -1.52 -22.31
C ASN A 279 -17.45 -1.71 -21.69
N LYS A 280 -17.76 -2.87 -21.10
CA LYS A 280 -19.03 -3.09 -20.39
C LYS A 280 -19.06 -2.16 -19.17
N ARG A 281 -20.15 -1.41 -19.03
CA ARG A 281 -20.39 -0.59 -17.82
C ARG A 281 -20.78 -1.51 -16.67
N ILE A 282 -20.10 -1.35 -15.54
CA ILE A 282 -20.37 -2.09 -14.29
C ILE A 282 -20.52 -1.08 -13.14
N PRO A 283 -21.29 -1.40 -12.09
CA PRO A 283 -21.41 -0.52 -10.94
C PRO A 283 -20.09 -0.49 -10.14
N MET A 284 -19.79 0.66 -9.51
CA MET A 284 -18.59 0.80 -8.66
C MET A 284 -18.65 -0.08 -7.40
N SER A 285 -19.85 -0.40 -6.94
CA SER A 285 -20.11 -1.26 -5.79
C SER A 285 -21.40 -2.04 -6.02
N ARG A 286 -21.45 -3.28 -5.55
CA ARG A 286 -22.65 -4.13 -5.59
C ARG A 286 -23.82 -3.58 -4.76
N THR A 287 -23.56 -2.62 -3.87
CA THR A 287 -24.57 -2.01 -2.99
C THR A 287 -25.02 -0.65 -3.51
N TYR A 288 -24.27 -0.04 -4.43
CA TYR A 288 -24.54 1.30 -4.95
C TYR A 288 -24.61 1.25 -6.48
N ASP A 289 -25.79 0.93 -7.00
CA ASP A 289 -26.00 0.69 -8.43
C ASP A 289 -26.06 1.97 -9.28
N GLN A 290 -26.02 3.16 -8.64
CA GLN A 290 -26.25 4.44 -9.31
C GLN A 290 -25.04 4.91 -10.14
N ILE A 291 -23.82 4.52 -9.76
CA ILE A 291 -22.60 4.95 -10.47
C ILE A 291 -22.03 3.76 -11.23
N THR A 292 -22.22 3.78 -12.55
CA THR A 292 -21.64 2.78 -13.47
C THR A 292 -20.58 3.44 -14.34
N GLU A 293 -19.52 2.69 -14.66
CA GLU A 293 -18.46 3.13 -15.57
C GLU A 293 -17.92 1.91 -16.36
N PRO A 294 -17.28 2.10 -17.53
CA PRO A 294 -16.63 1.00 -18.24
C PRO A 294 -15.59 0.30 -17.35
N ALA A 295 -15.66 -1.03 -17.24
CA ALA A 295 -14.81 -1.81 -16.34
C ALA A 295 -13.31 -1.51 -16.53
N GLY A 296 -12.86 -1.38 -17.79
CA GLY A 296 -11.49 -1.03 -18.13
C GLY A 296 -11.08 0.36 -17.63
N THR A 297 -11.99 1.35 -17.70
CA THR A 297 -11.77 2.71 -17.19
C THR A 297 -11.69 2.74 -15.68
N ILE A 298 -12.57 2.00 -15.00
CA ILE A 298 -12.54 1.87 -13.53
C ILE A 298 -11.18 1.32 -13.10
N PHE A 299 -10.80 0.11 -13.57
CA PHE A 299 -9.54 -0.50 -13.17
C PHE A 299 -8.31 0.30 -13.63
N LYS A 300 -8.41 1.12 -14.66
CA LYS A 300 -7.35 2.07 -15.05
C LYS A 300 -7.16 3.21 -14.05
N SER A 301 -8.21 3.60 -13.31
CA SER A 301 -8.25 4.90 -12.63
C SER A 301 -8.52 4.85 -11.12
N LEU A 302 -8.77 3.68 -10.50
CA LEU A 302 -9.09 3.57 -9.06
C LEU A 302 -8.04 4.16 -8.10
N HIS A 303 -6.80 4.29 -8.54
CA HIS A 303 -5.74 4.89 -7.73
C HIS A 303 -5.81 6.42 -7.70
N LEU A 304 -6.66 7.02 -8.55
CA LEU A 304 -6.89 8.45 -8.63
C LEU A 304 -8.08 8.85 -7.77
N LEU A 305 -8.09 10.11 -7.33
CA LEU A 305 -9.28 10.72 -6.74
C LEU A 305 -10.47 10.66 -7.72
N PRO A 306 -11.69 10.34 -7.26
CA PRO A 306 -12.88 10.19 -8.11
C PRO A 306 -13.11 11.35 -9.11
N GLU A 307 -12.87 12.58 -8.67
CA GLU A 307 -13.10 13.80 -9.46
C GLU A 307 -12.15 13.91 -10.66
N ARG A 308 -11.08 13.10 -10.71
CA ARG A 308 -10.07 13.13 -11.77
C ARG A 308 -10.39 12.20 -12.94
N TRP A 309 -11.38 11.32 -12.82
CA TRP A 309 -11.61 10.30 -13.85
C TRP A 309 -13.07 9.88 -14.06
N ARG A 310 -13.98 10.15 -13.11
CA ARG A 310 -15.42 9.90 -13.32
C ARG A 310 -15.96 10.87 -14.36
N SER A 311 -16.82 10.40 -15.27
CA SER A 311 -17.51 11.32 -16.16
C SER A 311 -18.60 12.07 -15.38
N SER A 312 -18.66 13.39 -15.54
CA SER A 312 -19.69 14.25 -14.92
C SER A 312 -21.11 14.01 -15.45
N GLU A 313 -21.30 13.00 -16.31
CA GLU A 313 -22.56 12.70 -16.99
C GLU A 313 -23.58 11.97 -16.10
N THR A 314 -23.23 11.66 -14.84
CA THR A 314 -24.17 11.00 -13.90
C THR A 314 -25.14 11.95 -13.20
N ASP A 315 -25.05 13.26 -13.42
CA ASP A 315 -25.94 14.27 -12.79
C ASP A 315 -27.09 14.76 -13.70
N ALA A 316 -27.38 14.06 -14.81
CA ALA A 316 -28.34 14.51 -15.83
C ALA A 316 -29.65 13.69 -15.90
N GLU A 317 -30.11 13.12 -14.79
CA GLU A 317 -31.47 12.53 -14.66
C GLU A 317 -32.31 13.22 -13.58
#